data_AF-A0A382E268-F1
#
_entry.id   AF-A0A382E268-F1
#
_cell.length_a   1.000
_cell.length_b   1.000
_cell.length_c   1.000
_cell.angle_alpha   90.00
_cell.angle_beta   90.00
_cell.angle_gamma   90.00
#
_symmetry.space_group_name_H-M   'P 1'
#
loop_
_entity.id
_entity.type
_entity.pdbx_description
1 polymer ?
#
loop_
_entity_poly.entity_id
_entity_poly.type
_entity_poly.pdbx_seq_one_letter_code
_entity_poly.pdbx_strand_id
1 'polypeptide(L)' 'MAVVLFKSQTDDPTLWNTELSRYLAHLDFRVWPNVGDPREVEYLLIWGELGDLLETLPNVKV' A
#
# COMPACT_ATOMS: atom_id res chain seq x y z
N MET A 1 -10.19 -2.52 -9.91
CA MET A 1 -9.88 -1.98 -8.57
C MET A 1 -8.43 -2.32 -8.32
N ALA A 2 -7.62 -1.34 -7.93
CA ALA A 2 -6.20 -1.57 -7.63
C ALA A 2 -6.03 -1.57 -6.10
N VAL A 3 -5.15 -2.42 -5.58
CA VAL A 3 -4.81 -2.44 -4.16
C VAL A 3 -3.41 -1.85 -3.96
N VAL A 4 -3.32 -0.86 -3.08
CA VAL A 4 -2.05 -0.30 -2.62
C VAL A 4 -1.83 -0.61 -1.15
N LEU A 5 -0.66 -1.11 -0.83
CA LEU A 5 -0.19 -1.21 0.55
C LEU A 5 0.68 0.00 0.88
N PHE A 6 0.31 0.74 1.91
CA PHE A 6 1.06 1.86 2.46
C PHE A 6 1.90 1.41 3.66
N LYS A 7 3.18 1.77 3.67
CA LYS A 7 4.10 1.56 4.80
C LYS A 7 4.98 2.79 4.99
N SER A 8 4.80 3.51 6.09
CA SER A 8 5.73 4.54 6.55
C SER A 8 5.71 4.58 8.07
N GLN A 9 6.85 4.91 8.67
CA GLN A 9 6.94 5.16 10.12
C GLN A 9 6.66 6.63 10.47
N THR A 10 6.75 7.54 9.50
CA THR A 10 6.75 8.99 9.73
C THR A 10 5.56 9.70 9.10
N ASP A 11 4.95 9.12 8.08
CA ASP A 11 3.89 9.77 7.30
C ASP A 11 2.49 9.35 7.77
N ASP A 12 1.54 10.28 7.70
CA ASP A 12 0.15 10.02 8.08
C ASP A 12 -0.60 9.22 7.00
N PRO A 13 -1.02 7.98 7.28
CA PRO A 13 -1.79 7.17 6.32
C PRO A 13 -3.14 7.80 5.97
N THR A 14 -3.74 8.59 6.85
CA THR A 14 -5.05 9.23 6.63
C THR A 14 -4.94 10.32 5.57
N LEU A 15 -3.88 11.14 5.64
CA LEU A 15 -3.56 12.15 4.65
C LEU A 15 -3.36 11.51 3.26
N TRP A 16 -2.52 10.47 3.21
CA TRP A 16 -2.25 9.74 1.96
C TRP A 16 -3.52 9.13 1.36
N ASN A 17 -4.33 8.45 2.17
CA ASN A 17 -5.57 7.87 1.70
C ASN A 17 -6.54 8.94 1.18
N THR A 18 -6.68 10.06 1.90
CA THR A 18 -7.56 11.17 1.51
C THR A 18 -7.15 11.76 0.17
N GLU A 19 -5.87 12.05 -0.02
CA GLU A 19 -5.38 12.65 -1.26
C GLU A 19 -5.44 11.67 -2.43
N LEU A 20 -5.05 10.41 -2.24
CA LEU A 20 -5.13 9.39 -3.30
C LEU A 20 -6.58 9.12 -3.73
N SER A 21 -7.51 9.07 -2.79
CA SER A 21 -8.93 8.82 -3.07
C SER A 21 -9.58 9.89 -3.93
N ARG A 22 -9.05 11.12 -3.94
CA ARG A 22 -9.52 12.21 -4.84
C ARG A 22 -9.29 11.91 -6.31
N TYR A 23 -8.24 11.16 -6.63
CA TYR A 23 -7.85 10.83 -8.01
C TYR A 23 -8.17 9.38 -8.38
N LEU A 24 -8.23 8.50 -7.39
CA LEU A 24 -8.41 7.06 -7.54
C LEU A 24 -9.59 6.58 -6.67
N ALA A 25 -10.82 6.90 -7.09
CA ALA A 25 -12.04 6.64 -6.32
C ALA A 25 -12.33 5.16 -5.99
N HIS A 26 -11.61 4.22 -6.61
CA HIS A 26 -11.75 2.77 -6.41
C HIS A 26 -10.45 2.11 -5.93
N LEU A 27 -9.57 2.90 -5.31
CA LEU A 27 -8.34 2.40 -4.70
C LEU A 27 -8.67 1.71 -3.38
N ASP A 28 -8.26 0.46 -3.26
CA ASP A 28 -8.24 -0.24 -1.97
C ASP A 28 -6.92 0.13 -1.28
N PHE A 29 -7.00 1.03 -0.30
CA PHE A 29 -5.86 1.55 0.44
C PHE A 29 -5.69 0.79 1.75
N ARG A 30 -4.60 0.04 1.87
CA ARG A 30 -4.27 -0.76 3.05
C ARG A 30 -3.05 -0.20 3.75
N VAL A 31 -2.99 -0.32 5.07
CA VAL A 31 -1.89 0.20 5.90
C VAL A 31 -1.19 -0.95 6.58
N TRP A 32 0.11 -1.10 6.36
CA TRP A 32 0.93 -2.10 7.07
C TRP A 32 0.80 -1.92 8.60
N PRO A 33 0.62 -2.98 9.39
CA PRO A 33 0.71 -4.40 9.03
C PRO A 33 -0.58 -5.07 8.53
N ASN A 34 -1.66 -4.32 8.31
CA ASN A 34 -2.96 -4.87 7.92
C ASN A 34 -3.06 -5.08 6.39
N VAL A 35 -2.43 -6.14 5.87
CA VAL A 35 -2.27 -6.39 4.42
C VAL A 35 -3.51 -7.02 3.75
N GLY A 36 -4.30 -7.81 4.48
CA GLY A 36 -5.33 -8.66 3.85
C GLY A 36 -4.68 -9.82 3.06
N ASP A 37 -5.26 -10.22 1.92
CA ASP A 37 -4.63 -11.20 1.03
C ASP A 37 -3.42 -10.56 0.31
N PRO A 38 -2.19 -11.03 0.54
CA PRO A 38 -0.99 -10.45 -0.07
C PRO A 38 -0.97 -10.52 -1.61
N ARG A 39 -1.73 -11.45 -2.21
CA ARG A 39 -1.84 -11.60 -3.67
C ARG A 39 -2.71 -10.52 -4.29
N GLU A 40 -3.53 -9.83 -3.51
CA GLU A 40 -4.34 -8.73 -4.02
C GLU A 40 -3.53 -7.44 -4.16
N VAL A 41 -2.42 -7.31 -3.43
CA VAL A 41 -1.57 -6.12 -3.45
C VAL A 41 -0.82 -6.01 -4.78
N GLU A 42 -1.12 -4.96 -5.53
CA GLU A 42 -0.50 -4.68 -6.83
C GLU A 42 0.54 -3.55 -6.75
N TYR A 43 0.43 -2.68 -5.74
CA TYR A 43 1.29 -1.52 -5.58
C TYR A 43 1.75 -1.39 -4.12
N LEU A 44 3.01 -0.99 -3.94
CA LEU A 44 3.60 -0.72 -2.63
C LEU A 44 4.02 0.75 -2.57
N LEU A 45 3.36 1.52 -1.71
CA LEU A 45 3.73 2.89 -1.39
C LEU A 45 4.48 2.90 -0.07
N ILE A 46 5.82 3.02 -0.14
CA ILE A 46 6.68 2.88 1.02
C ILE A 46 7.63 4.06 1.19
N TRP A 47 7.83 4.44 2.46
CA TRP A 47 8.96 5.24 2.90
C TRP A 47 9.71 4.50 4.02
N GLY A 48 11.04 4.36 3.87
CA GLY A 48 11.89 3.60 4.78
C GLY A 48 12.24 2.20 4.26
N GLU A 49 12.58 1.29 5.18
CA GLU A 49 13.10 -0.03 4.81
C GLU A 49 12.03 -0.98 4.28
N LEU A 50 12.34 -1.60 3.14
CA LEU A 50 11.51 -2.65 2.52
C LEU A 50 11.54 -3.93 3.37
N GLY A 51 12.73 -4.36 3.81
CA GLY A 51 12.96 -5.66 4.44
C GLY A 51 12.48 -6.81 3.53
N ASP A 52 12.03 -7.90 4.15
CA ASP A 52 11.50 -9.07 3.43
C ASP A 52 10.05 -8.86 2.94
N LEU A 53 9.48 -7.67 3.12
CA LEU A 53 8.08 -7.38 2.77
C LEU A 53 7.78 -7.65 1.29
N LEU A 54 8.70 -7.30 0.40
CA LEU A 54 8.49 -7.48 -1.04
C LEU A 54 8.36 -8.98 -1.40
N GLU A 55 9.06 -9.86 -0.69
CA GLU A 55 8.97 -11.31 -0.89
C GLU A 55 7.59 -11.87 -0.52
N THR A 56 6.87 -11.18 0.36
CA THR A 56 5.50 -11.57 0.78
C THR A 56 4.40 -11.07 -0.16
N LEU A 57 4.73 -10.18 -1.12
CA LEU A 57 3.76 -9.52 -2.01
C LEU A 57 4.01 -9.92 -3.49
N PRO A 58 3.56 -11.12 -3.91
CA PRO A 58 4.01 -11.73 -5.17
C PRO A 58 3.50 -11.03 -6.44
N ASN A 59 2.47 -10.17 -6.33
CA ASN A 59 1.82 -9.52 -7.46
C ASN A 59 2.14 -8.03 -7.57
N VAL A 60 3.09 -7.52 -6.78
CA VAL A 60 3.52 -6.11 -6.86
C VAL A 60 4.12 -5.84 -8.23
N LYS A 61 3.64 -4.77 -8.85
CA LYS A 61 4.11 -4.28 -10.14
C LYS A 61 5.17 -3.19 -9.93
N VAL A 62 6.12 -3.10 -10.86
CA VAL A 62 7.20 -2.10 -10.90
C VAL A 62 6.90 -1.05 -11.95
#